data_AF-A0A355RM36-F1
#
_entry.id   AF-A0A355RM36-F1
#
_cell.length_a   1.000
_cell.length_b   1.000
_cell.length_c   1.000
_cell.angle_alpha   90.00
_cell.angle_beta   90.00
_cell.angle_gamma   90.00
#
_symmetry.space_group_name_H-M   'P 1'
#
loop_
_entity.id
_entity.type
_entity.pdbx_description
1 polymer ?
#
loop_
_entity_poly.entity_id
_entity_poly.type
_entity_poly.pdbx_seq_one_letter_code
_entity_poly.pdbx_strand_id
1 'polypeptide(L)'
;MTVKRLRNKYLDFTKFFPLFKSALPYLLLLIASFLPYSIYFASEGIVGGDDSYWHLIYNYDLIYGFKHGFDGVTPNHLFLGTLGYDTFLFYAPFPHYFSAFLTICFSFMGATIPKTFKFMAIASTYFSGIVTFKLVRKITKDDNLSLIAGIAYIFFPYRIFNFLYRAAFCEGVALGFVPLLFYGVYSLLHDEEFHFSSYLAAILGASLLVLSHPFTALTSVVACLFIILADFKLLIKFLKKKINVIFLFISILLIFGLISFYLFPMASALNSGYYRMSDPKAVWTDLDSVINSINKSSSFSGFLNFPWLDLIKDKYHWRTTTDSKLSWSMEI
;
A
#
# COMPACT_ATOMS: atom_id res chain seq x y z
N MET A 1 -4.21 50.47 39.59
CA MET A 1 -3.57 49.31 38.94
C MET A 1 -4.03 49.29 37.48
N THR A 2 -3.20 49.83 36.60
CA THR A 2 -3.60 50.34 35.28
C THR A 2 -3.95 49.22 34.29
N VAL A 3 -4.98 49.45 33.47
CA VAL A 3 -5.47 48.62 32.34
C VAL A 3 -4.36 48.06 31.43
N LYS A 4 -3.17 48.64 31.48
CA LYS A 4 -1.93 48.17 30.84
C LYS A 4 -1.50 46.74 31.21
N ARG A 5 -1.87 46.21 32.39
CA ARG A 5 -1.49 44.84 32.81
C ARG A 5 -2.36 43.72 32.22
N LEU A 6 -3.52 44.03 31.65
CA LEU A 6 -4.40 43.03 31.01
C LEU A 6 -4.14 42.83 29.52
N ARG A 7 -3.35 43.71 28.87
CA ARG A 7 -3.06 43.60 27.42
C ARG A 7 -2.01 42.54 27.06
N ASN A 8 -1.31 41.96 28.05
CA ASN A 8 -0.27 40.94 27.81
C ASN A 8 -0.77 39.50 27.91
N LYS A 9 -2.09 39.28 27.86
CA LYS A 9 -2.70 37.93 27.91
C LYS A 9 -3.59 37.61 26.70
N TYR A 10 -3.50 38.39 25.63
CA TYR A 10 -4.10 38.03 24.35
C TYR A 10 -3.11 37.15 23.58
N LEU A 11 -3.55 35.95 23.22
CA LEU A 11 -2.86 35.09 22.26
C LEU A 11 -2.49 35.93 21.04
N ASP A 12 -1.21 36.00 20.73
CA ASP A 12 -0.70 36.75 19.59
C ASP A 12 -1.11 36.05 18.29
N PHE A 13 -2.32 36.37 17.81
CA PHE A 13 -2.91 35.78 16.60
C PHE A 13 -2.04 35.97 15.34
N THR A 14 -1.10 36.91 15.35
CA THR A 14 -0.15 37.11 14.26
C THR A 14 0.83 35.94 14.10
N LYS A 15 1.10 35.19 15.19
CA LYS A 15 1.89 33.95 15.14
C LYS A 15 1.09 32.73 14.69
N PHE A 16 -0.24 32.76 14.82
CA PHE A 16 -1.13 31.69 14.39
C PHE A 16 -1.32 31.66 12.87
N PHE A 17 -1.33 32.82 12.22
CA PHE A 17 -1.60 32.90 10.79
C PHE A 17 -0.56 32.17 9.90
N PRO A 18 0.76 32.30 10.14
CA PRO A 18 1.78 31.54 9.40
C PRO A 18 1.71 30.03 9.67
N LEU A 19 1.43 29.64 10.92
CA LEU A 19 1.31 28.24 11.33
C LEU A 19 0.08 27.59 10.68
N PHE A 20 -1.04 28.30 10.65
CA PHE A 20 -2.25 27.83 9.97
C PHE A 20 -2.02 27.66 8.47
N LYS A 21 -1.36 28.63 7.83
CA LYS A 21 -1.04 28.56 6.39
C LYS A 21 -0.13 27.37 6.06
N SER A 22 0.83 27.02 6.92
CA SER A 22 1.71 25.87 6.69
C SER A 22 1.02 24.53 6.99
N ALA A 23 0.05 24.49 7.90
CA ALA A 23 -0.73 23.30 8.23
C ALA A 23 -1.90 23.03 7.26
N LEU A 24 -2.41 24.07 6.60
CA LEU A 24 -3.62 23.99 5.76
C LEU A 24 -3.57 22.91 4.67
N PRO A 25 -2.49 22.74 3.87
CA PRO A 25 -2.44 21.68 2.86
C PRO A 25 -2.60 20.28 3.47
N TYR A 26 -1.98 20.05 4.63
CA TYR A 26 -2.07 18.77 5.33
C TYR A 26 -3.48 18.52 5.87
N LEU A 27 -4.15 19.55 6.41
CA LEU A 27 -5.54 19.45 6.85
C LEU A 27 -6.49 19.15 5.68
N LEU A 28 -6.29 19.79 4.52
CA LEU A 28 -7.11 19.55 3.33
C LEU A 28 -6.92 18.13 2.80
N LEU A 29 -5.68 17.62 2.78
CA LEU A 29 -5.39 16.22 2.43
C LEU A 29 -6.02 15.25 3.44
N LEU A 30 -6.05 15.60 4.72
CA LEU A 30 -6.71 14.80 5.74
C LEU A 30 -8.20 14.71 5.46
N ILE A 31 -8.89 15.84 5.28
CA ILE A 31 -10.32 15.87 4.96
C ILE A 31 -10.60 15.09 3.67
N ALA A 32 -9.80 15.30 2.62
CA ALA A 32 -9.94 14.58 1.36
C ALA A 32 -9.81 13.06 1.52
N SER A 33 -8.94 12.57 2.42
CA SER A 33 -8.73 11.14 2.62
C SER A 33 -9.93 10.39 3.21
N PHE A 34 -10.88 11.09 3.85
CA PHE A 34 -12.10 10.49 4.38
C PHE A 34 -13.18 10.31 3.30
N LEU A 35 -13.18 11.15 2.26
CA LEU A 35 -14.25 11.20 1.26
C LEU A 35 -14.42 9.89 0.46
N PRO A 36 -13.34 9.27 -0.09
CA PRO A 36 -13.47 8.00 -0.81
C PRO A 36 -14.06 6.87 0.01
N TYR A 37 -13.87 6.92 1.33
CA TYR A 37 -14.25 5.86 2.26
C TYR A 37 -15.48 6.23 3.09
N SER A 38 -16.29 7.19 2.63
CA SER A 38 -17.48 7.64 3.35
C SER A 38 -18.43 6.51 3.74
N ILE A 39 -18.53 5.46 2.90
CA ILE A 39 -19.31 4.24 3.16
C ILE A 39 -18.86 3.46 4.41
N TYR A 40 -17.58 3.57 4.80
CA TYR A 40 -17.08 2.94 6.02
C TYR A 40 -17.67 3.54 7.29
N PHE A 41 -18.18 4.77 7.24
CA PHE A 41 -18.88 5.41 8.36
C PHE A 41 -20.36 5.01 8.45
N ALA A 42 -20.93 4.46 7.37
CA ALA A 42 -22.31 3.99 7.34
C ALA A 42 -22.45 2.50 7.73
N SER A 43 -21.34 1.78 7.91
CA SER A 43 -21.31 0.34 8.21
C SER A 43 -20.43 0.04 9.42
N GLU A 44 -20.76 -0.98 10.21
CA GLU A 44 -19.89 -1.43 11.31
C GLU A 44 -18.76 -2.35 10.81
N GLY A 45 -19.06 -3.23 9.85
CA GLY A 45 -18.09 -4.13 9.20
C GLY A 45 -17.28 -3.47 8.08
N ILE A 46 -16.40 -4.24 7.43
CA ILE A 46 -15.79 -3.83 6.15
C ILE A 46 -16.80 -4.05 5.01
N VAL A 47 -16.70 -3.26 3.94
CA VAL A 47 -17.48 -3.52 2.74
C VAL A 47 -17.04 -4.87 2.17
N GLY A 48 -18.01 -5.69 1.75
CA GLY A 48 -17.74 -7.01 1.17
C GLY A 48 -16.88 -6.90 -0.08
N GLY A 49 -16.27 -8.02 -0.45
CA GLY A 49 -15.42 -8.14 -1.62
C GLY A 49 -14.78 -9.51 -1.68
N ASP A 50 -14.20 -9.84 -2.82
CA ASP A 50 -13.70 -11.18 -3.12
C ASP A 50 -12.72 -11.68 -2.03
N ASP A 51 -11.84 -10.79 -1.55
CA ASP A 51 -10.79 -11.14 -0.58
C ASP A 51 -11.15 -10.83 0.89
N SER A 52 -12.35 -10.28 1.15
CA SER A 52 -12.71 -9.69 2.45
C SER A 52 -12.67 -10.67 3.63
N TYR A 53 -13.31 -11.83 3.47
CA TYR A 53 -13.34 -12.88 4.50
C TYR A 53 -11.95 -13.42 4.80
N TRP A 54 -11.14 -13.63 3.76
CA TRP A 54 -9.77 -14.11 3.89
C TRP A 54 -8.96 -13.16 4.78
N HIS A 55 -8.95 -11.86 4.47
CA HIS A 55 -8.17 -10.92 5.27
C HIS A 55 -8.65 -10.81 6.73
N LEU A 56 -9.96 -10.87 6.99
CA LEU A 56 -10.51 -10.80 8.35
C LEU A 56 -10.12 -12.03 9.20
N ILE A 57 -10.27 -13.23 8.64
CA ILE A 57 -9.97 -14.48 9.31
C ILE A 57 -8.48 -14.58 9.66
N TYR A 58 -7.59 -14.26 8.72
CA TYR A 58 -6.15 -14.30 9.00
C TYR A 58 -5.73 -13.24 10.02
N ASN A 59 -6.42 -12.09 10.07
CA ASN A 59 -6.16 -11.12 11.11
C ASN A 59 -6.62 -11.61 12.49
N TYR A 60 -7.75 -12.30 12.56
CA TYR A 60 -8.22 -12.94 13.78
C TYR A 60 -7.24 -14.00 14.27
N ASP A 61 -6.74 -14.84 13.35
CA ASP A 61 -5.74 -15.88 13.64
C ASP A 61 -4.43 -15.28 14.17
N LEU A 62 -3.92 -14.21 13.55
CA LEU A 62 -2.75 -13.47 14.04
C LEU A 62 -2.97 -12.88 15.44
N ILE A 63 -4.15 -12.30 15.70
CA ILE A 63 -4.46 -11.76 17.02
C ILE A 63 -4.44 -12.88 18.08
N TYR A 64 -4.97 -14.05 17.75
CA TYR A 64 -4.88 -15.22 18.61
C TYR A 64 -3.41 -15.63 18.80
N GLY A 65 -2.64 -15.76 17.72
CA GLY A 65 -1.22 -16.10 17.75
C GLY A 65 -0.39 -15.19 18.65
N PHE A 66 -0.47 -13.87 18.44
CA PHE A 66 0.25 -12.87 19.22
C PHE A 66 -0.11 -12.92 20.71
N LYS A 67 -1.37 -13.21 21.07
CA LYS A 67 -1.79 -13.35 22.47
C LYS A 67 -1.25 -14.61 23.14
N HIS A 68 -0.88 -15.63 22.37
CA HIS A 68 -0.38 -16.91 22.88
C HIS A 68 1.13 -17.09 22.65
N GLY A 69 1.85 -16.03 22.27
CA GLY A 69 3.31 -16.04 22.16
C GLY A 69 3.86 -16.48 20.80
N PHE A 70 3.03 -16.60 19.78
CA PHE A 70 3.47 -16.85 18.41
C PHE A 70 3.87 -15.55 17.70
N ASP A 71 4.85 -15.63 16.81
CA ASP A 71 5.45 -14.50 16.08
C ASP A 71 4.79 -14.20 14.72
N GLY A 72 3.81 -15.01 14.32
CA GLY A 72 3.05 -14.88 13.07
C GLY A 72 3.74 -15.47 11.83
N VAL A 73 5.01 -15.88 11.91
CA VAL A 73 5.74 -16.56 10.81
C VAL A 73 5.47 -18.08 10.83
N THR A 74 4.61 -18.49 11.74
CA THR A 74 4.18 -19.87 11.98
C THR A 74 2.88 -20.15 11.21
N PRO A 75 2.56 -21.44 10.98
CA PRO A 75 1.28 -21.81 10.38
C PRO A 75 0.11 -21.27 11.21
N ASN A 76 -1.07 -21.18 10.60
CA ASN A 76 -2.26 -20.71 11.29
C ASN A 76 -2.47 -21.41 12.64
N HIS A 77 -2.97 -20.67 13.62
CA HIS A 77 -3.10 -21.14 15.00
C HIS A 77 -4.46 -21.75 15.31
N LEU A 78 -5.50 -21.14 14.76
CA LEU A 78 -6.89 -21.53 14.93
C LEU A 78 -7.54 -21.83 13.56
N PHE A 79 -7.18 -21.05 12.53
CA PHE A 79 -7.98 -20.94 11.32
C PHE A 79 -8.30 -22.28 10.65
N LEU A 80 -7.42 -23.10 10.13
CA LEU A 80 -7.82 -24.37 9.48
C LEU A 80 -7.62 -25.57 10.42
N GLY A 81 -7.77 -25.35 11.72
CA GLY A 81 -7.54 -26.36 12.76
C GLY A 81 -6.12 -26.93 12.68
N THR A 82 -5.99 -28.26 12.56
CA THR A 82 -4.71 -28.96 12.44
C THR A 82 -4.08 -28.89 11.06
N LEU A 83 -4.78 -28.34 10.06
CA LEU A 83 -4.18 -28.06 8.75
C LEU A 83 -3.28 -26.83 8.92
N GLY A 84 -1.96 -27.07 8.87
CA GLY A 84 -0.96 -26.00 8.86
C GLY A 84 -0.96 -25.29 7.52
N TYR A 85 -1.55 -24.10 7.48
CA TYR A 85 -1.59 -23.20 6.33
C TYR A 85 -0.71 -21.98 6.60
N ASP A 86 0.44 -21.97 5.94
CA ASP A 86 1.49 -20.96 6.11
C ASP A 86 1.29 -19.72 5.23
N THR A 87 0.20 -18.98 5.47
CA THR A 87 -0.09 -17.76 4.70
C THR A 87 1.05 -16.77 4.72
N PHE A 88 1.56 -16.41 5.89
CA PHE A 88 2.55 -15.34 6.04
C PHE A 88 3.98 -15.76 5.66
N LEU A 89 4.14 -17.03 5.26
CA LEU A 89 5.34 -17.53 4.61
C LEU A 89 5.37 -17.17 3.13
N PHE A 90 4.21 -17.08 2.47
CA PHE A 90 4.10 -16.78 1.04
C PHE A 90 3.41 -15.45 0.73
N TYR A 91 2.78 -14.84 1.74
CA TYR A 91 2.05 -13.58 1.62
C TYR A 91 2.66 -12.52 2.53
N ALA A 92 2.77 -11.30 2.02
CA ALA A 92 3.39 -10.17 2.71
C ALA A 92 2.68 -9.83 4.05
N PRO A 93 3.41 -9.81 5.17
CA PRO A 93 2.78 -9.81 6.49
C PRO A 93 2.37 -8.42 7.01
N PHE A 94 3.00 -7.33 6.57
CA PHE A 94 2.95 -6.05 7.28
C PHE A 94 1.53 -5.51 7.52
N PRO A 95 0.63 -5.43 6.51
CA PRO A 95 -0.70 -4.86 6.72
C PRO A 95 -1.52 -5.65 7.74
N HIS A 96 -1.45 -6.98 7.71
CA HIS A 96 -2.15 -7.83 8.67
C HIS A 96 -1.51 -7.75 10.05
N TYR A 97 -0.19 -7.84 10.15
CA TYR A 97 0.53 -7.77 11.42
C TYR A 97 0.25 -6.43 12.11
N PHE A 98 0.30 -5.34 11.35
CA PHE A 98 0.04 -4.02 11.87
C PHE A 98 -1.43 -3.86 12.29
N SER A 99 -2.39 -4.38 11.52
CA SER A 99 -3.81 -4.39 11.96
C SER A 99 -4.03 -5.22 13.23
N ALA A 100 -3.41 -6.39 13.33
CA ALA A 100 -3.53 -7.27 14.50
C ALA A 100 -2.94 -6.58 15.74
N PHE A 101 -1.75 -5.99 15.59
CA PHE A 101 -1.10 -5.17 16.61
C PHE A 101 -1.99 -4.00 17.06
N LEU A 102 -2.52 -3.21 16.12
CA LEU A 102 -3.43 -2.10 16.42
C LEU A 102 -4.69 -2.59 17.16
N THR A 103 -5.25 -3.73 16.76
CA THR A 103 -6.45 -4.29 17.40
C THR A 103 -6.17 -4.68 18.84
N ILE A 104 -5.02 -5.31 19.10
CA ILE A 104 -4.61 -5.70 20.46
C ILE A 104 -4.34 -4.45 21.30
N CYS A 105 -3.48 -3.55 20.83
CA CYS A 105 -3.06 -2.38 21.58
C CYS A 105 -4.20 -1.42 21.89
N PHE A 106 -5.17 -1.26 20.98
CA PHE A 106 -6.29 -0.34 21.15
C PHE A 106 -7.61 -1.05 21.52
N SER A 107 -7.56 -2.33 21.91
CA SER A 107 -8.73 -3.09 22.34
C SER A 107 -9.49 -2.41 23.49
N PHE A 108 -8.78 -1.77 24.43
CA PHE A 108 -9.37 -1.01 25.53
C PHE A 108 -10.19 0.22 25.08
N MET A 109 -9.98 0.69 23.85
CA MET A 109 -10.75 1.77 23.21
C MET A 109 -11.86 1.23 22.29
N GLY A 110 -12.13 -0.08 22.33
CA GLY A 110 -13.12 -0.73 21.47
C GLY A 110 -12.65 -0.92 20.03
N ALA A 111 -11.32 -1.02 19.79
CA ALA A 111 -10.79 -1.40 18.49
C ALA A 111 -11.19 -2.84 18.13
N THR A 112 -11.65 -3.00 16.90
CA THR A 112 -12.02 -4.29 16.29
C THR A 112 -11.29 -4.42 14.95
N ILE A 113 -11.16 -5.64 14.43
CA ILE A 113 -10.49 -5.88 13.14
C ILE A 113 -11.08 -5.00 12.01
N PRO A 114 -12.42 -4.87 11.84
CA PRO A 114 -12.96 -3.96 10.84
C PRO A 114 -12.56 -2.50 11.05
N LYS A 115 -12.52 -2.02 12.31
CA LYS A 115 -12.14 -0.63 12.62
C LYS A 115 -10.67 -0.36 12.31
N THR A 116 -9.76 -1.30 12.61
CA THR A 116 -8.34 -1.14 12.29
C THR A 116 -8.08 -1.20 10.80
N PHE A 117 -8.81 -2.03 10.04
CA PHE A 117 -8.74 -2.07 8.58
C PHE A 117 -9.17 -0.72 7.97
N LYS A 118 -10.31 -0.17 8.42
CA LYS A 118 -10.80 1.15 7.99
C LYS A 118 -9.80 2.26 8.32
N PHE A 119 -9.23 2.23 9.52
CA PHE A 119 -8.19 3.15 9.93
C PHE A 119 -6.97 3.06 9.01
N MET A 120 -6.48 1.85 8.71
CA MET A 120 -5.34 1.64 7.83
C MET A 120 -5.61 2.10 6.40
N ALA A 121 -6.82 1.92 5.88
CA ALA A 121 -7.22 2.42 4.57
C ALA A 121 -7.13 3.96 4.50
N ILE A 122 -7.72 4.66 5.48
CA ILE A 122 -7.67 6.12 5.56
C ILE A 122 -6.24 6.61 5.81
N ALA A 123 -5.52 6.01 6.76
CA ALA A 123 -4.18 6.41 7.15
C ALA A 123 -3.16 6.24 6.01
N SER A 124 -3.18 5.10 5.31
CA SER A 124 -2.31 4.86 4.14
C SER A 124 -2.64 5.81 2.99
N THR A 125 -3.93 6.11 2.78
CA THR A 125 -4.40 7.07 1.76
C THR A 125 -3.91 8.48 2.08
N TYR A 126 -4.13 8.95 3.31
CA TYR A 126 -3.68 10.24 3.78
C TYR A 126 -2.16 10.39 3.70
N PHE A 127 -1.42 9.40 4.22
CA PHE A 127 0.04 9.37 4.15
C PHE A 127 0.52 9.53 2.70
N SER A 128 -0.09 8.79 1.78
CA SER A 128 0.29 8.85 0.38
C SER A 128 -0.04 10.17 -0.30
N GLY A 129 -1.13 10.83 0.10
CA GLY A 129 -1.46 12.19 -0.35
C GLY A 129 -0.41 13.20 0.12
N ILE A 130 0.04 13.10 1.38
CA ILE A 130 1.12 13.94 1.92
C ILE A 130 2.43 13.73 1.15
N VAL A 131 2.81 12.48 0.93
CA VAL A 131 4.08 12.18 0.27
C VAL A 131 4.04 12.60 -1.20
N THR A 132 2.90 12.41 -1.88
CA THR A 132 2.68 12.91 -3.24
C THR A 132 2.77 14.43 -3.29
N PHE A 133 2.13 15.13 -2.35
CA PHE A 133 2.26 16.59 -2.21
C PHE A 133 3.72 17.00 -2.08
N LYS A 134 4.49 16.34 -1.21
CA LYS A 134 5.92 16.65 -1.02
C LYS A 134 6.76 16.35 -2.26
N LEU A 135 6.48 15.25 -2.96
CA LEU A 135 7.17 14.87 -4.20
C LEU A 135 6.92 15.90 -5.30
N VAL A 136 5.65 16.21 -5.58
CA VAL A 136 5.30 17.18 -6.63
C VAL A 136 5.82 18.56 -6.28
N ARG A 137 5.79 18.96 -5.01
CA ARG A 137 6.38 20.23 -4.56
C ARG A 137 7.87 20.29 -4.82
N LYS A 138 8.56 19.17 -4.62
CA LYS A 138 10.00 19.08 -4.91
C LYS A 138 10.27 19.22 -6.41
N ILE A 139 9.42 18.65 -7.26
CA ILE A 139 9.53 18.69 -8.73
C ILE A 139 9.17 20.08 -9.28
N THR A 140 7.99 20.60 -8.96
CA THR A 140 7.41 21.80 -9.61
C THR A 140 7.71 23.11 -8.87
N LYS A 141 8.08 23.04 -7.58
CA LYS A 141 8.18 24.18 -6.66
C LYS A 141 6.86 24.96 -6.50
N ASP A 142 5.72 24.37 -6.86
CA ASP A 142 4.40 24.99 -6.82
C ASP A 142 3.51 24.28 -5.79
N ASP A 143 3.09 24.99 -4.74
CA ASP A 143 2.27 24.45 -3.65
C ASP A 143 0.84 24.08 -4.10
N ASN A 144 0.27 24.79 -5.07
CA ASN A 144 -1.08 24.54 -5.56
C ASN A 144 -1.11 23.27 -6.44
N LEU A 145 -0.18 23.15 -7.39
CA LEU A 145 -0.05 21.95 -8.22
C LEU A 145 0.24 20.73 -7.36
N SER A 146 1.04 20.90 -6.31
CA SER A 146 1.34 19.84 -5.34
C SER A 146 0.11 19.38 -4.57
N LEU A 147 -0.73 20.31 -4.13
CA LEU A 147 -1.97 19.99 -3.42
C LEU A 147 -2.94 19.27 -4.34
N ILE A 148 -3.11 19.75 -5.57
CA ILE A 148 -3.94 19.10 -6.60
C ILE A 148 -3.45 17.67 -6.84
N ALA A 149 -2.15 17.45 -7.00
CA ALA A 149 -1.60 16.11 -7.20
C ALA A 149 -1.81 15.19 -5.99
N GLY A 150 -1.62 15.70 -4.77
CA GLY A 150 -1.89 14.95 -3.54
C GLY A 150 -3.36 14.53 -3.42
N ILE A 151 -4.29 15.42 -3.75
CA ILE A 151 -5.73 15.13 -3.80
C ILE A 151 -6.04 14.13 -4.92
N ALA A 152 -5.49 14.32 -6.12
CA ALA A 152 -5.69 13.39 -7.24
C ALA A 152 -5.23 11.96 -6.89
N TYR A 153 -4.12 11.82 -6.18
CA TYR A 153 -3.63 10.52 -5.73
C TYR A 153 -4.49 9.90 -4.61
N ILE A 154 -5.09 10.72 -3.72
CA ILE A 154 -6.09 10.25 -2.75
C ILE A 154 -7.30 9.64 -3.46
N PHE A 155 -7.78 10.27 -4.53
CA PHE A 155 -8.92 9.83 -5.33
C PHE A 155 -8.55 8.82 -6.44
N PHE A 156 -7.37 8.21 -6.39
CA PHE A 156 -6.96 7.21 -7.37
C PHE A 156 -7.96 6.04 -7.42
N PRO A 157 -8.72 5.86 -8.53
CA PRO A 157 -9.88 4.96 -8.55
C PRO A 157 -9.53 3.51 -8.21
N TYR A 158 -8.37 3.03 -8.65
CA TYR A 158 -7.95 1.66 -8.42
C TYR A 158 -7.67 1.35 -6.93
N ARG A 159 -7.22 2.33 -6.15
CA ARG A 159 -7.11 2.16 -4.69
C ARG A 159 -8.49 2.01 -4.05
N ILE A 160 -9.44 2.85 -4.45
CA ILE A 160 -10.81 2.82 -3.94
C ILE A 160 -11.44 1.46 -4.28
N PHE A 161 -11.22 0.97 -5.49
CA PHE A 161 -11.60 -0.37 -5.92
C PHE A 161 -10.99 -1.47 -5.03
N ASN A 162 -9.68 -1.41 -4.75
CA ASN A 162 -9.02 -2.38 -3.88
C ASN A 162 -9.61 -2.41 -2.47
N PHE A 163 -9.94 -1.27 -1.87
CA PHE A 163 -10.50 -1.25 -0.51
C PHE A 163 -12.02 -1.54 -0.43
N LEU A 164 -12.81 -1.08 -1.41
CA LEU A 164 -14.27 -1.12 -1.32
C LEU A 164 -14.94 -2.24 -2.11
N TYR A 165 -14.33 -2.73 -3.19
CA TYR A 165 -14.97 -3.68 -4.09
C TYR A 165 -14.24 -5.03 -4.10
N ARG A 166 -12.94 -5.03 -4.42
CA ARG A 166 -12.13 -6.26 -4.43
C ARG A 166 -11.79 -6.73 -3.02
N ALA A 167 -11.73 -5.79 -2.08
CA ALA A 167 -11.23 -5.99 -0.73
C ALA A 167 -9.76 -6.49 -0.67
N ALA A 168 -8.94 -6.20 -1.69
CA ALA A 168 -7.50 -6.44 -1.72
C ALA A 168 -6.75 -5.50 -0.75
N PHE A 169 -6.89 -5.78 0.55
CA PHE A 169 -6.50 -4.90 1.64
C PHE A 169 -5.01 -4.52 1.60
N CYS A 170 -4.14 -5.52 1.43
CA CYS A 170 -2.70 -5.31 1.49
C CYS A 170 -2.17 -4.55 0.27
N GLU A 171 -2.77 -4.77 -0.89
CA GLU A 171 -2.48 -3.99 -2.10
C GLU A 171 -2.91 -2.53 -1.91
N GLY A 172 -4.10 -2.29 -1.35
CA GLY A 172 -4.58 -0.95 -1.01
C GLY A 172 -3.64 -0.20 -0.07
N VAL A 173 -3.13 -0.87 0.97
CA VAL A 173 -2.13 -0.31 1.89
C VAL A 173 -0.78 -0.09 1.20
N ALA A 174 -0.33 -1.04 0.37
CA ALA A 174 0.92 -0.93 -0.38
C ALA A 174 0.94 0.28 -1.32
N LEU A 175 -0.19 0.59 -1.98
CA LEU A 175 -0.35 1.80 -2.79
C LEU A 175 -0.10 3.08 -1.99
N GLY A 176 -0.18 3.03 -0.66
CA GLY A 176 0.17 4.13 0.23
C GLY A 176 1.68 4.45 0.23
N PHE A 177 2.53 3.45 0.00
CA PHE A 177 3.99 3.55 0.05
C PHE A 177 4.65 3.79 -1.32
N VAL A 178 3.91 3.66 -2.42
CA VAL A 178 4.43 3.94 -3.77
C VAL A 178 5.00 5.36 -3.91
N PRO A 179 4.31 6.43 -3.47
CA PRO A 179 4.88 7.78 -3.54
C PRO A 179 6.12 7.95 -2.65
N LEU A 180 6.26 7.15 -1.57
CA LEU A 180 7.42 7.22 -0.68
C LEU A 180 8.68 6.70 -1.37
N LEU A 181 8.56 5.58 -2.08
CA LEU A 181 9.65 5.07 -2.90
C LEU A 181 10.03 6.09 -3.99
N PHE A 182 9.05 6.64 -4.70
CA PHE A 182 9.29 7.63 -5.75
C PHE A 182 9.94 8.90 -5.19
N TYR A 183 9.46 9.37 -4.04
CA TYR A 183 10.06 10.50 -3.33
C TYR A 183 11.52 10.23 -2.97
N GLY A 184 11.83 9.05 -2.42
CA GLY A 184 13.20 8.65 -2.09
C GLY A 184 14.10 8.63 -3.31
N VAL A 185 13.72 7.89 -4.36
CA VAL A 185 14.51 7.75 -5.60
C VAL A 185 14.71 9.09 -6.30
N TYR A 186 13.65 9.88 -6.47
CA TYR A 186 13.73 11.20 -7.09
C TYR A 186 14.68 12.10 -6.31
N SER A 187 14.56 12.14 -4.98
CA SER A 187 15.40 12.95 -4.10
C SER A 187 16.88 12.55 -4.16
N LEU A 188 17.18 11.25 -4.23
CA LEU A 188 18.55 10.75 -4.36
C LEU A 188 19.24 11.26 -5.63
N LEU A 189 18.51 11.36 -6.74
CA LEU A 189 19.08 11.81 -8.02
C LEU A 189 19.14 13.34 -8.16
N HIS A 190 18.16 14.06 -7.61
CA HIS A 190 17.97 15.49 -7.87
C HIS A 190 18.48 16.41 -6.76
N ASP A 191 18.64 15.93 -5.53
CA ASP A 191 19.19 16.77 -4.47
C ASP A 191 20.70 16.98 -4.69
N GLU A 192 21.15 18.24 -4.65
CA GLU A 192 22.56 18.57 -4.86
C GLU A 192 23.44 18.11 -3.69
N GLU A 193 22.88 18.20 -2.48
CA GLU A 193 23.52 17.85 -1.22
C GLU A 193 23.10 16.46 -0.73
N PHE A 194 23.95 15.90 0.13
CA PHE A 194 23.63 14.64 0.79
C PHE A 194 22.55 14.85 1.86
N HIS A 195 21.42 14.15 1.71
CA HIS A 195 20.37 14.14 2.73
C HIS A 195 20.03 12.71 3.13
N PHE A 196 20.24 12.39 4.42
CA PHE A 196 19.92 11.07 4.99
C PHE A 196 18.43 10.70 4.82
N SER A 197 17.55 11.69 4.86
CA SER A 197 16.10 11.49 4.69
C SER A 197 15.73 10.92 3.32
N SER A 198 16.50 11.20 2.27
CA SER A 198 16.28 10.66 0.92
C SER A 198 16.55 9.16 0.87
N TYR A 199 17.62 8.71 1.51
CA TYR A 199 17.92 7.27 1.67
C TYR A 199 16.88 6.58 2.55
N LEU A 200 16.51 7.20 3.68
CA LEU A 200 15.50 6.64 4.57
C LEU A 200 14.14 6.46 3.86
N ALA A 201 13.73 7.44 3.04
CA ALA A 201 12.51 7.32 2.24
C ALA A 201 12.59 6.16 1.22
N ALA A 202 13.73 5.97 0.55
CA ALA A 202 13.92 4.85 -0.37
C ALA A 202 13.92 3.50 0.36
N ILE A 203 14.62 3.39 1.49
CA ILE A 203 14.68 2.17 2.33
C ILE A 203 13.29 1.79 2.82
N LEU A 204 12.59 2.74 3.45
CA LEU A 204 11.25 2.49 4.00
C LEU A 204 10.23 2.25 2.88
N GLY A 205 10.28 3.02 1.79
CA GLY A 205 9.41 2.84 0.63
C GLY A 205 9.54 1.44 0.04
N ALA A 206 10.77 1.00 -0.26
CA ALA A 206 11.01 -0.34 -0.80
C ALA A 206 10.62 -1.45 0.19
N SER A 207 11.06 -1.35 1.45
CA SER A 207 10.81 -2.40 2.45
C SER A 207 9.32 -2.53 2.77
N LEU A 208 8.61 -1.42 2.99
CA LEU A 208 7.18 -1.44 3.29
C LEU A 208 6.36 -1.89 2.08
N LEU A 209 6.77 -1.57 0.85
CA LEU A 209 6.13 -2.10 -0.35
C LEU A 209 6.27 -3.62 -0.43
N VAL A 210 7.48 -4.16 -0.26
CA VAL A 210 7.73 -5.61 -0.30
C VAL A 210 6.95 -6.31 0.81
N LEU A 211 6.99 -5.77 2.03
CA LEU A 211 6.29 -6.35 3.19
C LEU A 211 4.77 -6.15 3.15
N SER A 212 4.25 -5.29 2.26
CA SER A 212 2.80 -5.08 2.09
C SER A 212 2.23 -5.85 0.92
N HIS A 213 2.86 -5.76 -0.25
CA HIS A 213 2.40 -6.43 -1.46
C HIS A 213 3.56 -6.53 -2.47
N PRO A 214 4.24 -7.70 -2.57
CA PRO A 214 5.41 -7.89 -3.42
C PRO A 214 5.18 -7.55 -4.89
N PHE A 215 3.96 -7.78 -5.40
CA PHE A 215 3.62 -7.44 -6.78
C PHE A 215 3.55 -5.92 -7.00
N THR A 216 2.97 -5.16 -6.07
CA THR A 216 2.98 -3.69 -6.12
C THR A 216 4.40 -3.15 -5.93
N ALA A 217 5.22 -3.82 -5.11
CA ALA A 217 6.63 -3.49 -4.97
C ALA A 217 7.38 -3.66 -6.30
N LEU A 218 7.19 -4.79 -6.98
CA LEU A 218 7.82 -5.08 -8.27
C LEU A 218 7.45 -4.02 -9.32
N THR A 219 6.16 -3.73 -9.50
CA THR A 219 5.71 -2.72 -10.48
C THR A 219 6.22 -1.32 -10.14
N SER A 220 6.30 -0.97 -8.85
CA SER A 220 6.85 0.31 -8.40
C SER A 220 8.36 0.41 -8.62
N VAL A 221 9.11 -0.67 -8.39
CA VAL A 221 10.56 -0.72 -8.67
C VAL A 221 10.81 -0.58 -10.17
N VAL A 222 10.05 -1.27 -11.01
CA VAL A 222 10.14 -1.13 -12.47
C VAL A 222 9.86 0.31 -12.90
N ALA A 223 8.84 0.97 -12.34
CA ALA A 223 8.58 2.38 -12.59
C ALA A 223 9.75 3.29 -12.15
N CYS A 224 10.36 3.02 -10.99
CA CYS A 224 11.57 3.73 -10.55
C CYS A 224 12.76 3.50 -11.48
N LEU A 225 12.92 2.31 -12.06
CA LEU A 225 13.96 2.05 -13.06
C LEU A 225 13.77 2.95 -14.28
N PHE A 226 12.54 3.14 -14.77
CA PHE A 226 12.27 4.09 -15.86
C PHE A 226 12.65 5.52 -15.50
N ILE A 227 12.37 5.98 -14.27
CA ILE A 227 12.80 7.30 -13.79
C ILE A 227 14.33 7.41 -13.79
N ILE A 228 15.01 6.41 -13.20
CA ILE A 228 16.49 6.38 -13.14
C ILE A 228 17.11 6.38 -14.54
N LEU A 229 16.51 5.66 -15.49
CA LEU A 229 16.95 5.61 -16.89
C LEU A 229 16.72 6.94 -17.61
N ALA A 230 15.58 7.60 -17.38
CA ALA A 230 15.33 8.95 -17.90
C ALA A 230 16.36 9.96 -17.39
N ASP A 231 16.76 9.82 -16.11
CA ASP A 231 17.73 10.68 -15.43
C ASP A 231 19.15 10.10 -15.39
N PHE A 232 19.54 9.31 -16.39
CA PHE A 232 20.81 8.55 -16.39
C PHE A 232 22.05 9.43 -16.18
N LYS A 233 22.06 10.67 -16.69
CA LYS A 233 23.18 11.62 -16.45
C LYS A 233 23.30 12.00 -14.97
N LEU A 234 22.18 12.16 -14.27
CA LEU A 234 22.16 12.44 -12.83
C LEU A 234 22.62 11.23 -12.05
N LEU A 235 22.25 10.01 -12.47
CA LEU A 235 22.76 8.78 -11.88
C LEU A 235 24.30 8.71 -11.94
N ILE A 236 24.91 9.03 -13.08
CA ILE A 236 26.39 9.05 -13.19
C ILE A 236 26.99 10.06 -12.21
N LYS A 237 26.42 11.28 -12.12
CA LYS A 237 26.89 12.30 -11.16
C LYS A 237 26.74 11.84 -9.72
N PHE A 238 25.62 11.19 -9.40
CA PHE A 238 25.32 10.63 -8.09
C PHE A 238 26.36 9.58 -7.68
N LEU A 239 26.67 8.63 -8.57
CA LEU A 239 27.60 7.52 -8.31
C LEU A 239 29.08 7.94 -8.23
N LYS A 240 29.45 9.10 -8.78
CA LYS A 240 30.81 9.66 -8.62
C LYS A 240 31.14 10.06 -7.18
N LYS A 241 30.12 10.37 -6.36
CA LYS A 241 30.31 10.77 -4.97
C LYS A 241 30.45 9.53 -4.09
N LYS A 242 31.64 9.28 -3.52
CA LYS A 242 31.91 8.11 -2.65
C LYS A 242 30.89 7.92 -1.53
N ILE A 243 30.48 9.02 -0.88
CA ILE A 243 29.49 8.99 0.20
C ILE A 243 28.16 8.39 -0.27
N ASN A 244 27.74 8.70 -1.50
CA ASN A 244 26.48 8.20 -2.04
C ASN A 244 26.55 6.69 -2.32
N VAL A 245 27.67 6.20 -2.82
CA VAL A 245 27.87 4.77 -3.06
C VAL A 245 27.86 3.97 -1.75
N ILE A 246 28.53 4.49 -0.72
CA ILE A 246 28.54 3.86 0.62
C ILE A 246 27.12 3.79 1.18
N PHE A 247 26.38 4.90 1.15
CA PHE A 247 25.01 4.92 1.68
C PHE A 247 24.03 4.12 0.82
N LEU A 248 24.24 4.03 -0.49
CA LEU A 248 23.46 3.14 -1.36
C LEU A 248 23.67 1.68 -0.96
N PHE A 249 24.92 1.27 -0.74
CA PHE A 249 25.24 -0.08 -0.28
C PHE A 249 24.61 -0.37 1.10
N ILE A 250 24.74 0.55 2.06
CA ILE A 250 24.09 0.45 3.37
C ILE A 250 22.57 0.36 3.21
N SER A 251 21.97 1.14 2.31
CA SER A 251 20.52 1.12 2.06
C SER A 251 20.06 -0.24 1.55
N ILE A 252 20.80 -0.85 0.62
CA ILE A 252 20.51 -2.20 0.12
C ILE A 252 20.58 -3.21 1.27
N LEU A 253 21.65 -3.18 2.08
CA LEU A 253 21.78 -4.07 3.24
C LEU A 253 20.63 -3.89 4.24
N LEU A 254 20.22 -2.65 4.52
CA LEU A 254 19.12 -2.36 5.42
C LEU A 254 17.77 -2.83 4.86
N ILE A 255 17.51 -2.66 3.55
CA ILE A 255 16.30 -3.19 2.92
C ILE A 255 16.27 -4.72 3.08
N PHE A 256 17.37 -5.42 2.74
CA PHE A 256 17.47 -6.87 2.92
C PHE A 256 17.28 -7.28 4.39
N GLY A 257 17.89 -6.55 5.33
CA GLY A 257 17.73 -6.79 6.76
C GLY A 257 16.28 -6.64 7.23
N LEU A 258 15.59 -5.57 6.80
CA LEU A 258 14.20 -5.29 7.18
C LEU A 258 13.22 -6.32 6.62
N ILE A 259 13.47 -6.88 5.44
CA ILE A 259 12.60 -7.89 4.82
C ILE A 259 13.02 -9.34 5.12
N SER A 260 14.18 -9.54 5.76
CA SER A 260 14.80 -10.87 5.94
C SER A 260 13.91 -11.89 6.64
N PHE A 261 13.16 -11.46 7.66
CA PHE A 261 12.25 -12.31 8.43
C PHE A 261 11.10 -12.90 7.60
N TYR A 262 10.78 -12.27 6.47
CA TYR A 262 9.80 -12.77 5.50
C TYR A 262 10.51 -13.48 4.34
N LEU A 263 11.57 -12.87 3.80
CA LEU A 263 12.26 -13.34 2.60
C LEU A 263 12.93 -14.71 2.79
N PHE A 264 13.68 -14.91 3.88
CA PHE A 264 14.43 -16.15 4.08
C PHE A 264 13.53 -17.34 4.41
N PRO A 265 12.51 -17.23 5.30
CA PRO A 265 11.56 -18.30 5.50
C PRO A 265 10.81 -18.68 4.22
N MET A 266 10.33 -17.68 3.45
CA MET A 266 9.68 -17.91 2.16
C MET A 266 10.59 -18.69 1.19
N ALA A 267 11.84 -18.26 1.03
CA ALA A 267 12.80 -18.90 0.14
C ALA A 267 13.11 -20.34 0.56
N SER A 268 13.28 -20.57 1.87
CA SER A 268 13.49 -21.91 2.44
C SER A 268 12.28 -22.82 2.16
N ALA A 269 11.07 -22.31 2.37
CA ALA A 269 9.83 -23.02 2.12
C ALA A 269 9.65 -23.40 0.66
N LEU A 270 9.91 -22.46 -0.26
CA LEU A 270 9.88 -22.72 -1.70
C LEU A 270 10.88 -23.80 -2.09
N ASN A 271 12.12 -23.72 -1.60
CA ASN A 271 13.19 -24.67 -1.90
C ASN A 271 12.93 -26.07 -1.31
N SER A 272 12.11 -26.19 -0.27
CA SER A 272 11.78 -27.48 0.34
C SER A 272 10.94 -28.39 -0.57
N GLY A 273 10.19 -27.82 -1.51
CA GLY A 273 9.28 -28.56 -2.38
C GLY A 273 8.02 -29.11 -1.67
N TYR A 274 7.85 -28.88 -0.37
CA TYR A 274 6.71 -29.42 0.39
C TYR A 274 5.40 -28.65 0.20
N TYR A 275 5.50 -27.38 -0.18
CA TYR A 275 4.32 -26.53 -0.34
C TYR A 275 3.81 -26.58 -1.77
N ARG A 276 2.48 -26.50 -1.93
CA ARG A 276 1.86 -26.41 -3.26
C ARG A 276 2.36 -25.20 -4.07
N MET A 277 2.77 -24.13 -3.38
CA MET A 277 3.41 -22.96 -4.00
C MET A 277 4.75 -23.26 -4.67
N SER A 278 5.42 -24.36 -4.30
CA SER A 278 6.66 -24.81 -4.93
C SER A 278 6.44 -25.56 -6.24
N ASP A 279 5.21 -25.99 -6.56
CA ASP A 279 4.88 -26.70 -7.79
C ASP A 279 4.50 -25.71 -8.91
N PRO A 280 5.35 -25.53 -9.94
CA PRO A 280 5.08 -24.55 -10.99
C PRO A 280 3.78 -24.79 -11.76
N LYS A 281 3.34 -26.05 -11.90
CA LYS A 281 2.07 -26.36 -12.56
C LYS A 281 0.88 -25.97 -11.69
N ALA A 282 0.99 -26.16 -10.37
CA ALA A 282 -0.07 -25.83 -9.43
C ALA A 282 -0.31 -24.31 -9.31
N VAL A 283 0.73 -23.49 -9.49
CA VAL A 283 0.64 -22.02 -9.46
C VAL A 283 0.70 -21.36 -10.85
N TRP A 284 0.57 -22.14 -11.93
CA TRP A 284 0.54 -21.67 -13.32
C TRP A 284 1.76 -20.83 -13.74
N THR A 285 2.94 -21.19 -13.24
CA THR A 285 4.23 -20.57 -13.59
C THR A 285 5.09 -21.44 -14.52
N ASP A 286 4.59 -22.61 -14.91
CA ASP A 286 5.21 -23.42 -15.96
C ASP A 286 5.07 -22.77 -17.35
N LEU A 287 5.91 -23.21 -18.30
CA LEU A 287 5.99 -22.61 -19.63
C LEU A 287 4.66 -22.66 -20.39
N ASP A 288 3.90 -23.76 -20.29
CA ASP A 288 2.64 -23.93 -21.01
C ASP A 288 1.59 -22.96 -20.45
N SER A 289 1.53 -22.85 -19.12
CA SER A 289 0.67 -21.86 -18.44
C SER A 289 1.00 -20.42 -18.85
N VAL A 290 2.28 -20.07 -18.93
CA VAL A 290 2.72 -18.73 -19.35
C VAL A 290 2.37 -18.46 -20.81
N ILE A 291 2.63 -19.41 -21.72
CA ILE A 291 2.25 -19.29 -23.14
C ILE A 291 0.74 -19.14 -23.29
N ASN A 292 -0.04 -19.94 -22.57
CA ASN A 292 -1.50 -19.86 -22.57
C ASN A 292 -1.99 -18.49 -22.07
N SER A 293 -1.39 -17.97 -21.01
CA SER A 293 -1.70 -16.64 -20.47
C SER A 293 -1.39 -15.51 -21.47
N ILE A 294 -0.22 -15.56 -22.12
CA ILE A 294 0.17 -14.60 -23.17
C ILE A 294 -0.81 -14.66 -24.35
N ASN A 295 -1.14 -15.85 -24.83
CA ASN A 295 -2.08 -16.02 -25.94
C ASN A 295 -3.50 -15.54 -25.60
N LYS A 296 -3.92 -15.65 -24.33
CA LYS A 296 -5.20 -15.15 -23.84
C LYS A 296 -5.17 -13.68 -23.43
N SER A 297 -4.00 -13.06 -23.30
CA SER A 297 -3.87 -11.67 -22.85
C SER A 297 -4.55 -10.68 -23.81
N SER A 298 -4.60 -11.00 -25.10
CA SER A 298 -5.37 -10.23 -26.11
C SER A 298 -6.88 -10.30 -25.90
N SER A 299 -7.39 -11.30 -25.18
CA SER A 299 -8.82 -11.46 -24.86
C SER A 299 -9.26 -10.66 -23.63
N PHE A 300 -8.32 -10.19 -22.80
CA PHE A 300 -8.60 -9.49 -21.55
C PHE A 300 -8.21 -8.01 -21.55
N SER A 301 -7.56 -7.52 -22.62
CA SER A 301 -7.15 -6.12 -22.72
C SER A 301 -8.33 -5.23 -23.15
N GLY A 302 -9.24 -4.96 -22.21
CA GLY A 302 -10.23 -3.88 -22.33
C GLY A 302 -9.61 -2.49 -22.54
N PHE A 303 -8.28 -2.37 -22.50
CA PHE A 303 -7.56 -1.14 -22.80
C PHE A 303 -7.28 -0.89 -24.29
N LEU A 304 -7.27 -1.93 -25.15
CA LEU A 304 -6.94 -1.79 -26.59
C LEU A 304 -7.73 -2.71 -27.53
N ASN A 305 -8.54 -3.63 -27.03
CA ASN A 305 -9.37 -4.52 -27.86
C ASN A 305 -10.85 -4.07 -27.83
N PHE A 306 -11.17 -3.03 -28.59
CA PHE A 306 -12.54 -2.50 -28.75
C PHE A 306 -13.60 -3.52 -29.21
N PRO A 307 -13.29 -4.59 -29.97
CA PRO A 307 -14.24 -5.68 -30.24
C PRO A 307 -14.92 -6.29 -29.00
N TRP A 308 -14.28 -6.26 -27.83
CA TRP A 308 -14.90 -6.73 -26.60
C TRP A 308 -16.06 -5.82 -26.14
N LEU A 309 -16.00 -4.51 -26.41
CA LEU A 309 -17.10 -3.58 -26.15
C LEU A 309 -18.32 -3.85 -27.06
N ASP A 310 -18.11 -4.33 -28.28
CA ASP A 310 -19.20 -4.73 -29.17
C ASP A 310 -19.84 -6.05 -28.74
N LEU A 311 -19.08 -6.98 -28.14
CA LEU A 311 -19.62 -8.20 -27.52
C LEU A 311 -20.46 -7.93 -26.27
N ILE A 312 -20.22 -6.81 -25.56
CA ILE A 312 -20.99 -6.43 -24.37
C ILE A 312 -22.39 -5.92 -24.71
N LYS A 313 -22.58 -5.30 -25.90
CA LYS A 313 -23.88 -4.75 -26.32
C LYS A 313 -25.00 -5.79 -26.33
N ASP A 314 -24.67 -7.04 -26.70
CA ASP A 314 -25.68 -8.09 -26.92
C ASP A 314 -25.73 -9.14 -25.81
N LYS A 315 -24.76 -9.17 -24.88
CA LYS A 315 -24.66 -10.22 -23.83
C LYS A 315 -24.85 -9.76 -22.39
N TYR A 316 -24.71 -8.47 -22.09
CA TYR A 316 -24.93 -7.95 -20.73
C TYR A 316 -26.16 -7.05 -20.70
N HIS A 317 -27.31 -7.65 -20.42
CA HIS A 317 -28.43 -6.89 -19.86
C HIS A 317 -27.99 -6.34 -18.51
N TRP A 318 -27.96 -5.01 -18.35
CA TRP A 318 -27.85 -4.38 -17.04
C TRP A 318 -29.04 -4.87 -16.19
N ARG A 319 -28.81 -5.79 -15.26
CA ARG A 319 -29.88 -6.32 -14.41
C ARG A 319 -30.41 -5.19 -13.52
N THR A 320 -31.71 -4.93 -13.64
CA THR A 320 -32.47 -4.10 -12.70
C THR A 320 -32.54 -4.79 -11.33
N THR A 321 -32.85 -4.02 -10.29
CA THR A 321 -32.72 -4.28 -8.84
C THR A 321 -33.38 -5.55 -8.26
N THR A 322 -33.94 -6.44 -9.08
CA THR A 322 -34.68 -7.65 -8.66
C THR A 322 -33.88 -8.95 -8.73
N ASP A 323 -32.65 -8.93 -9.23
CA ASP A 323 -31.89 -10.15 -9.47
C ASP A 323 -31.01 -10.57 -8.29
N SER A 324 -31.39 -11.72 -7.71
CA SER A 324 -30.85 -12.29 -6.48
C SER A 324 -29.34 -12.61 -6.54
N LYS A 325 -28.64 -12.23 -5.47
CA LYS A 325 -27.27 -12.65 -5.12
C LYS A 325 -27.20 -14.18 -4.99
N LEU A 326 -26.78 -14.90 -6.03
CA LEU A 326 -26.20 -16.26 -6.00
C LEU A 326 -26.21 -16.84 -7.43
N SER A 327 -25.16 -16.61 -8.21
CA SER A 327 -24.81 -17.45 -9.38
C SER A 327 -23.47 -16.97 -9.98
N TRP A 328 -22.42 -17.04 -9.17
CA TRP A 328 -21.06 -17.20 -9.69
C TRP A 328 -20.67 -18.69 -9.61
N SER A 329 -21.52 -19.57 -10.15
CA SER A 329 -21.07 -20.90 -10.53
C SER A 329 -20.52 -20.79 -11.95
N MET A 330 -19.19 -20.73 -12.05
CA MET A 330 -18.53 -21.15 -13.28
C MET A 330 -18.98 -22.58 -13.54
N GLU A 331 -19.69 -22.81 -14.64
CA GLU A 331 -19.86 -24.15 -15.20
C GLU A 331 -18.45 -24.69 -15.52
N ILE A 332 -18.10 -25.80 -14.86
CA ILE A 332 -17.03 -26.71 -15.26
C ILE A 332 -17.61 -27.68 -16.28
#